data_AF-A0AAW5LTI0-F1
#
_entry.id   AF-A0AAW5LTI0-F1
#
_cell.length_a   1.000
_cell.length_b   1.000
_cell.length_c   1.000
_cell.angle_alpha   90.00
_cell.angle_beta   90.00
_cell.angle_gamma   90.00
#
_symmetry.space_group_name_H-M   'P 1'
#
loop_
_entity.id
_entity.type
_entity.pdbx_description
1 polymer ?
#
loop_
_entity_poly.entity_id
_entity_poly.type
_entity_poly.pdbx_seq_one_letter_code
_entity_poly.pdbx_strand_id
1 'polypeptide(L)'
;MTQVILYDNKTRTFSQVIIPQRDVPYEFMCELLNCEMIELVSLTNDIDIFVDENGLLKEFTDINVLQDLKTGFQHQMTGKMLFVTADEEDGSTVGLSDEQVKYIIDNVVIKTVPAHLFL
;
A
#
# COMPACT_ATOMS: atom_id res chain seq x y z
N MET A 1 -9.64 -5.75 15.94
CA MET A 1 -10.12 -5.05 14.73
C MET A 1 -9.18 -3.89 14.51
N THR A 2 -8.45 -3.92 13.41
CA THR A 2 -7.42 -2.94 13.12
C THR A 2 -7.72 -2.30 11.78
N GLN A 3 -7.62 -0.98 11.73
CA GLN A 3 -7.98 -0.19 10.56
C GLN A 3 -6.78 -0.09 9.63
N VAL A 4 -6.99 -0.38 8.36
CA VAL A 4 -5.98 -0.21 7.30
C VAL A 4 -6.57 0.62 6.18
N ILE A 5 -5.68 1.18 5.36
CA ILE A 5 -6.08 1.93 4.16
C ILE A 5 -5.71 1.10 2.94
N LEU A 6 -6.68 0.91 2.05
CA LEU A 6 -6.48 0.29 0.74
C LEU A 6 -6.62 1.36 -0.33
N TYR A 7 -5.62 1.47 -1.20
CA TYR A 7 -5.72 2.23 -2.44
C TYR A 7 -5.97 1.27 -3.61
N ASP A 8 -7.04 1.54 -4.37
CA ASP A 8 -7.33 0.83 -5.61
C ASP A 8 -6.97 1.74 -6.80
N ASN A 9 -6.01 1.29 -7.61
CA ASN A 9 -5.50 2.02 -8.77
C ASN A 9 -6.51 2.09 -9.93
N LYS A 10 -7.44 1.13 -10.04
CA LYS A 10 -8.46 1.11 -11.10
C LYS A 10 -9.55 2.13 -10.83
N THR A 11 -9.97 2.30 -9.57
CA THR A 11 -10.97 3.30 -9.19
C THR A 11 -10.34 4.62 -8.74
N ARG A 12 -9.05 4.63 -8.42
CA ARG A 12 -8.28 5.77 -7.87
C ARG A 12 -8.85 6.30 -6.57
N THR A 13 -9.21 5.38 -5.67
CA THR A 13 -9.86 5.70 -4.40
C THR A 13 -9.15 5.01 -3.24
N PHE A 14 -9.08 5.73 -2.13
CA PHE A 14 -8.78 5.14 -0.83
C PHE A 14 -10.06 4.59 -0.20
N SER A 15 -9.98 3.41 0.38
CA SER A 15 -11.01 2.82 1.22
C SER A 15 -10.41 2.37 2.55
N GLN A 16 -11.24 2.40 3.60
CA GLN A 16 -10.87 1.84 4.89
C GLN A 16 -11.31 0.39 4.93
N VAL A 17 -10.40 -0.50 5.31
CA VAL A 17 -10.69 -1.91 5.51
C VAL A 17 -10.44 -2.24 6.97
N ILE A 18 -11.31 -3.07 7.54
CA ILE A 18 -11.14 -3.58 8.90
C ILE A 18 -10.53 -4.97 8.79
N ILE A 19 -9.37 -5.16 9.40
CA ILE A 19 -8.76 -6.47 9.52
C ILE A 19 -9.20 -7.11 10.85
N PRO A 20 -9.63 -8.38 10.83
CA PRO A 20 -10.25 -9.01 12.00
C PRO A 20 -9.30 -9.17 13.20
N GLN A 21 -7.99 -9.28 12.97
CA GLN A 21 -7.00 -9.65 13.99
C GLN A 21 -5.62 -9.02 13.75
N ARG A 22 -4.76 -9.05 14.77
CA ARG A 22 -3.30 -8.91 14.64
C ARG A 22 -2.73 -10.12 13.91
N ASP A 23 -1.54 -10.00 13.34
CA ASP A 23 -0.90 -11.04 12.50
C ASP A 23 -1.79 -11.47 11.34
N VAL A 24 -2.00 -10.52 10.44
CA VAL A 24 -2.80 -10.74 9.23
C VAL A 24 -2.15 -11.85 8.41
N PRO A 25 -2.85 -12.96 8.14
CA PRO A 25 -2.28 -14.03 7.32
C PRO A 25 -1.89 -13.52 5.94
N TYR A 26 -0.77 -14.01 5.41
CA TYR A 26 -0.28 -13.68 4.08
C TYR A 26 -1.34 -13.89 3.00
N GLU A 27 -2.08 -15.00 3.11
CA GLU A 27 -3.15 -15.37 2.18
C GLU A 27 -4.28 -14.34 2.17
N PHE A 28 -4.64 -13.78 3.34
CA PHE A 28 -5.67 -12.75 3.43
C PHE A 28 -5.21 -11.44 2.77
N MET A 29 -3.94 -11.08 2.94
CA MET A 29 -3.37 -9.90 2.27
C MET A 29 -3.33 -10.08 0.76
N CYS A 30 -2.97 -11.28 0.29
CA CYS A 30 -3.02 -11.65 -1.12
C CYS A 30 -4.43 -11.56 -1.70
N GLU A 31 -5.45 -12.03 -0.96
CA GLU A 31 -6.84 -11.92 -1.38
C GLU A 31 -7.30 -10.46 -1.48
N LEU A 32 -6.94 -9.61 -0.52
CA LEU A 32 -7.28 -8.18 -0.54
C LEU A 32 -6.65 -7.45 -1.73
N LEU A 33 -5.36 -7.71 -1.98
CA LEU A 33 -4.60 -7.11 -3.06
C LEU A 33 -4.91 -7.77 -4.43
N ASN A 34 -5.54 -8.94 -4.41
CA ASN A 34 -5.78 -9.79 -5.58
C ASN A 34 -4.46 -10.15 -6.30
N CYS A 35 -3.49 -10.65 -5.53
CA CYS A 35 -2.15 -11.01 -5.99
C CYS A 35 -1.72 -12.39 -5.47
N GLU A 36 -0.64 -12.93 -6.03
CA GLU A 36 0.00 -14.17 -5.51
C GLU A 36 1.32 -13.87 -4.78
N MET A 37 1.87 -12.65 -4.95
CA MET A 37 3.14 -12.22 -4.41
C MET A 37 3.04 -10.78 -3.93
N ILE A 38 3.50 -10.53 -2.71
CA ILE A 38 3.47 -9.22 -2.07
C ILE A 38 4.90 -8.71 -1.89
N GLU A 39 5.14 -7.48 -2.33
CA GLU A 39 6.33 -6.71 -1.96
C GLU A 39 5.98 -5.75 -0.81
N LEU A 40 6.93 -5.57 0.11
CA LEU A 40 6.85 -4.58 1.18
C LEU A 40 7.69 -3.36 0.83
N VAL A 41 7.07 -2.17 0.90
CA VAL A 41 7.75 -0.88 0.71
C VAL A 41 7.47 0.01 1.91
N SER A 42 8.52 0.45 2.59
CA SER A 42 8.40 1.34 3.74
C SER A 42 8.42 2.81 3.34
N LEU A 43 7.53 3.58 3.98
CA LEU A 43 7.45 5.03 3.94
C LEU A 43 7.91 5.64 5.26
N THR A 44 7.93 6.97 5.30
CA THR A 44 8.09 7.75 6.54
C THR A 44 6.95 7.47 7.52
N ASN A 45 7.20 7.75 8.81
CA ASN A 45 6.22 7.64 9.89
C ASN A 45 5.80 6.18 10.19
N ASP A 46 6.76 5.27 10.00
CA ASP A 46 6.63 3.83 10.24
C ASP A 46 5.45 3.21 9.50
N ILE A 47 5.15 3.75 8.31
CA ILE A 47 4.09 3.24 7.44
C ILE A 47 4.71 2.29 6.43
N ASP A 48 4.13 1.12 6.34
CA ASP A 48 4.48 0.09 5.40
C ASP A 48 3.39 -0.05 4.34
N ILE A 49 3.79 -0.37 3.11
CA ILE A 49 2.89 -0.61 2.00
C ILE A 49 3.12 -2.02 1.47
N PHE A 50 2.08 -2.84 1.51
CA PHE A 50 2.02 -4.08 0.78
C PHE A 50 1.43 -3.85 -0.61
N VAL A 51 2.16 -4.29 -1.63
CA VAL A 51 1.77 -4.14 -3.04
C VAL A 51 1.93 -5.44 -3.80
N ASP A 52 1.21 -5.57 -4.92
CA ASP A 52 1.32 -6.71 -5.83
C ASP A 52 2.66 -6.67 -6.61
N GLU A 53 3.61 -7.53 -6.23
CA GLU A 53 4.91 -7.67 -6.90
C GLU A 53 4.74 -8.32 -8.29
N ASN A 54 3.77 -9.23 -8.43
CA ASN A 54 3.51 -9.89 -9.71
C ASN A 54 2.97 -8.94 -10.76
N GLY A 55 2.41 -7.79 -10.36
CA GLY A 55 1.97 -6.76 -11.28
C GLY A 55 3.10 -6.30 -12.21
N LEU A 56 4.35 -6.23 -11.72
CA LEU A 56 5.51 -5.87 -12.54
C LEU A 56 6.01 -7.02 -13.43
N LEU A 57 5.75 -8.27 -13.05
CA LEU A 57 6.16 -9.48 -13.80
C LEU A 57 5.13 -9.92 -14.86
N LYS A 58 3.87 -9.48 -14.73
CA LYS A 58 2.77 -9.73 -15.67
C LYS A 58 2.58 -8.50 -16.60
N GLU A 59 1.70 -8.61 -17.60
CA GLU A 59 1.34 -7.44 -18.42
C GLU A 59 0.59 -6.39 -17.58
N PHE A 60 1.30 -5.36 -17.12
CA PHE A 60 0.70 -4.21 -16.46
C PHE A 60 0.32 -3.12 -17.46
N THR A 61 -0.81 -2.47 -17.22
CA THR A 61 -1.34 -1.39 -18.07
C THR A 61 -1.12 -0.01 -17.47
N ASP A 62 -0.80 0.05 -16.19
CA ASP A 62 -0.62 1.27 -15.43
C ASP A 62 0.45 1.10 -14.34
N ILE A 63 1.08 2.21 -13.99
CA ILE A 63 2.04 2.36 -12.90
C ILE A 63 1.47 3.41 -11.94
N ASN A 64 1.53 3.11 -10.65
CA ASN A 64 1.28 4.08 -9.61
C ASN A 64 2.58 4.74 -9.19
N VAL A 65 2.65 6.05 -9.34
CA VAL A 65 3.72 6.88 -8.79
C VAL A 65 3.23 7.43 -7.47
N LEU A 66 3.73 6.86 -6.38
CA LEU A 66 3.52 7.35 -5.02
C LEU A 66 4.61 8.36 -4.68
N GLN A 67 4.21 9.54 -4.22
CA GLN A 67 5.10 10.59 -3.76
C GLN A 67 4.82 10.93 -2.29
N ASP A 68 5.86 10.87 -1.47
CA ASP A 68 5.85 11.43 -0.13
C ASP A 68 6.25 12.91 -0.22
N LEU A 69 5.32 13.81 0.09
CA LEU A 69 5.53 15.25 0.00
C LEU A 69 6.46 15.80 1.10
N LYS A 70 6.63 15.09 2.21
CA LYS A 70 7.52 15.52 3.32
C LYS A 70 8.98 15.26 2.99
N THR A 71 9.27 14.09 2.44
CA THR A 71 10.64 13.66 2.14
C THR A 71 11.04 13.92 0.69
N GLY A 72 10.05 14.05 -0.21
CA GLY A 72 10.27 14.13 -1.66
C GLY A 72 10.52 12.77 -2.31
N PHE A 73 10.53 11.67 -1.55
CA PHE A 73 10.73 10.33 -2.10
C PHE A 73 9.58 9.92 -3.00
N GLN A 74 9.93 9.12 -4.02
CA GLN A 74 8.98 8.58 -4.98
C GLN A 74 9.18 7.08 -5.13
N HIS A 75 8.06 6.36 -5.10
CA HIS A 75 8.00 4.93 -5.34
C HIS A 75 7.13 4.66 -6.57
N GLN A 76 7.54 3.71 -7.40
CA GLN A 76 6.79 3.25 -8.55
C GLN A 76 6.35 1.83 -8.28
N MET A 77 5.04 1.58 -8.34
CA MET A 77 4.44 0.32 -7.92
C MET A 77 3.25 0.00 -8.83
N THR A 78 2.82 -1.25 -8.89
CA THR A 78 1.66 -1.69 -9.67
C THR A 78 0.56 -2.24 -8.78
N GLY A 79 -0.68 -2.26 -9.29
CA GLY A 79 -1.80 -2.88 -8.60
C GLY A 79 -2.34 -2.07 -7.41
N LYS A 80 -3.02 -2.76 -6.50
CA LYS A 80 -3.54 -2.18 -5.26
C LYS A 80 -2.44 -1.99 -4.24
N MET A 81 -2.65 -1.07 -3.29
CA MET A 81 -1.71 -0.81 -2.20
C MET A 81 -2.42 -0.88 -0.86
N LEU A 82 -1.91 -1.69 0.05
CA LEU A 82 -2.42 -1.83 1.40
C LEU A 82 -1.44 -1.17 2.38
N PHE A 83 -1.88 -0.10 3.03
CA PHE A 83 -1.10 0.64 4.01
C PHE A 83 -1.32 0.05 5.40
N VAL A 84 -0.21 -0.31 6.04
CA VAL A 84 -0.13 -0.97 7.35
C VAL A 84 1.01 -0.37 8.17
N THR A 85 1.21 -0.87 9.37
CA THR A 85 2.37 -0.57 10.22
C THR A 85 2.81 -1.85 10.91
N ALA A 86 4.03 -1.90 11.42
CA ALA A 86 4.49 -2.98 12.27
C ALA A 86 4.33 -2.62 13.76
N ASP A 87 4.09 -3.61 14.61
CA ASP A 87 4.21 -3.47 16.07
C ASP A 87 5.70 -3.44 16.45
N GLU A 88 6.09 -2.47 17.29
CA GLU A 88 7.49 -2.25 17.67
C GLU A 88 8.09 -3.41 18.50
N GLU A 89 7.26 -4.18 19.21
CA GLU A 89 7.74 -5.22 20.13
C GLU A 89 8.01 -6.54 19.41
N ASP A 90 7.09 -6.97 18.55
CA ASP A 90 7.12 -8.30 17.92
C ASP A 90 7.24 -8.27 16.38
N GLY A 91 7.18 -7.09 15.76
CA GLY A 91 7.24 -6.91 14.31
C GLY A 91 5.99 -7.40 13.57
N SER A 92 4.91 -7.72 14.29
CA SER A 92 3.65 -8.14 13.70
C SER A 92 3.04 -7.04 12.84
N THR A 93 2.40 -7.41 11.72
CA THR A 93 1.61 -6.44 10.95
C THR A 93 0.37 -6.07 11.74
N VAL A 94 0.23 -4.77 11.99
CA VAL A 94 -0.94 -4.16 12.63
C VAL A 94 -1.49 -3.03 11.75
N GLY A 95 -2.63 -2.49 12.13
CA GLY A 95 -3.28 -1.39 11.41
C GLY A 95 -2.78 -0.03 11.89
N LEU A 96 -3.16 0.99 11.13
CA LEU A 96 -2.65 2.35 11.25
C LEU A 96 -3.24 3.08 12.45
N SER A 97 -2.43 3.93 13.08
CA SER A 97 -2.91 4.94 14.03
C SER A 97 -3.62 6.09 13.31
N ASP A 98 -4.43 6.87 14.04
CA ASP A 98 -5.08 8.08 13.49
C ASP A 98 -4.06 9.08 12.92
N GLU A 99 -2.87 9.16 13.53
CA GLU A 99 -1.79 10.01 13.05
C GLU A 99 -1.22 9.52 11.72
N GLN A 100 -1.02 8.20 11.56
CA GLN A 100 -0.55 7.61 10.30
C GLN A 100 -1.62 7.74 9.19
N VAL A 101 -2.90 7.53 9.52
CA VAL A 101 -4.01 7.79 8.59
C VAL A 101 -3.99 9.24 8.11
N LYS A 102 -3.85 10.19 9.05
CA LYS A 102 -3.74 11.61 8.73
C LYS A 102 -2.50 11.91 7.89
N TYR A 103 -1.36 11.28 8.20
CA TYR A 103 -0.13 11.44 7.44
C TYR A 103 -0.33 11.05 5.97
N ILE A 104 -0.95 9.90 5.70
CA ILE A 104 -1.24 9.42 4.34
C ILE A 104 -2.11 10.43 3.60
N ILE A 105 -3.21 10.88 4.23
CA ILE A 105 -4.14 11.82 3.60
C ILE A 105 -3.47 13.16 3.27
N ASP A 106 -2.66 13.69 4.19
CA ASP A 106 -2.09 15.04 4.07
C ASP A 106 -0.80 15.07 3.24
N ASN A 107 -0.04 13.97 3.17
CA ASN A 107 1.33 13.98 2.65
C ASN A 107 1.61 12.94 1.55
N VAL A 108 0.73 11.97 1.31
CA VAL A 108 0.94 10.96 0.26
C VAL A 108 0.08 11.29 -0.95
N VAL A 109 0.73 11.43 -2.10
CA VAL A 109 0.05 11.63 -3.38
C VAL A 109 0.33 10.44 -4.28
N ILE A 110 -0.73 9.83 -4.82
CA ILE A 110 -0.61 8.72 -5.77
C ILE A 110 -1.14 9.17 -7.13
N LYS A 111 -0.32 9.01 -8.16
CA LYS A 111 -0.71 9.24 -9.55
C LYS A 111 -0.61 7.95 -10.34
N THR A 112 -1.74 7.46 -10.83
CA THR A 112 -1.79 6.30 -11.72
C THR A 112 -1.65 6.77 -13.18
N VAL A 113 -0.61 6.28 -13.84
CA VAL A 113 -0.20 6.68 -15.20
C VAL A 113 -0.10 5.45 -16.10
N PRO A 114 -0.41 5.55 -17.40
CA PRO A 114 -0.29 4.42 -18.32
C PRO A 114 1.13 3.87 -18.39
N ALA A 115 1.27 2.54 -18.36
CA ALA A 115 2.57 1.85 -18.38
C ALA A 115 3.43 2.17 -19.61
N HIS A 116 2.79 2.35 -20.78
CA HIS A 116 3.46 2.67 -22.04
C HIS A 116 4.18 4.04 -22.05
N LEU A 117 3.99 4.87 -21.02
CA LEU A 117 4.76 6.11 -20.86
C LEU A 117 6.14 5.88 -20.21
N PHE A 118 6.40 4.67 -19.71
CA PHE A 118 7.62 4.27 -19.01
C PHE A 118 8.41 3.18 -19.76
N LEU A 119 7.83 2.63 -20.84
CA LEU A 119 8.40 1.62 -21.73
C LEU A 119 8.72 2.25 -23.08
#